data_AF-A0A3N5YNQ4-F1
#
_entry.id   AF-A0A3N5YNQ4-F1
#
_cell.length_a   1.000
_cell.length_b   1.000
_cell.length_c   1.000
_cell.angle_alpha   90.00
_cell.angle_beta   90.00
_cell.angle_gamma   90.00
#
_symmetry.space_group_name_H-M   'P 1'
#
loop_
_entity.id
_entity.type
_entity.pdbx_description
1 polymer ?
#
loop_
_entity_poly.entity_id
_entity_poly.type
_entity_poly.pdbx_seq_one_letter_code
_entity_poly.pdbx_strand_id
1 'polypeptide(L)'
;ARYHAAATLVALGRTKEALQRYQEVVDRAGTSIYADMAKLGMANAQAAAGQYDTAITTYKELSGRKDSPLPVDGLLMQLGRTYAQAGKPGDARQTFKRIVDEFPQSPYASLATRELEQIKG
;
A
#
# COMPACT_ATOMS: atom_id res chain seq x y z
N ALA A 1 8.88 -14.14 -11.87
CA ALA A 1 10.29 -13.69 -11.80
C ALA A 1 10.44 -12.20 -11.48
N ARG A 2 9.92 -11.27 -12.30
CA ARG A 2 10.15 -9.81 -12.11
C ARG A 2 9.53 -9.21 -10.84
N TYR A 3 8.34 -9.66 -10.43
CA TYR A 3 7.71 -9.23 -9.17
C TYR A 3 8.57 -9.55 -7.94
N HIS A 4 9.05 -10.80 -7.82
CA HIS A 4 9.92 -11.21 -6.70
C HIS A 4 11.27 -10.49 -6.74
N ALA A 5 11.86 -10.30 -7.93
CA ALA A 5 13.09 -9.55 -8.08
C ALA A 5 12.94 -8.08 -7.62
N ALA A 6 11.80 -7.45 -7.93
CA ALA A 6 11.51 -6.10 -7.48
C ALA A 6 11.36 -6.01 -5.96
N ALA A 7 10.71 -6.98 -5.32
CA ALA A 7 10.62 -7.05 -3.86
C ALA A 7 12.00 -7.20 -3.20
N THR A 8 12.89 -8.01 -3.78
CA THR A 8 14.29 -8.11 -3.31
C THR A 8 15.05 -6.79 -3.48
N LEU A 9 14.85 -6.08 -4.58
CA LEU A 9 15.48 -4.78 -4.82
C LEU A 9 15.05 -3.71 -3.80
N VAL A 10 13.79 -3.74 -3.35
CA VAL A 10 13.31 -2.88 -2.25
C VAL A 10 14.07 -3.17 -0.96
N ALA A 11 14.23 -4.45 -0.60
CA ALA A 11 14.99 -4.84 0.60
C ALA A 11 16.47 -4.42 0.52
N LEU A 12 17.01 -4.26 -0.69
CA LEU A 12 18.38 -3.80 -0.95
C LEU A 12 18.50 -2.26 -1.07
N GLY A 13 17.42 -1.50 -0.83
CA GLY A 13 17.40 -0.04 -1.00
C GLY A 13 17.48 0.45 -2.45
N ARG A 14 17.40 -0.47 -3.42
CA ARG A 14 17.50 -0.18 -4.87
C ARG A 14 16.13 0.17 -5.45
N THR A 15 15.48 1.17 -4.85
CA THR A 15 14.09 1.55 -5.16
C THR A 15 13.88 1.88 -6.64
N LYS A 16 14.80 2.62 -7.28
CA LYS A 16 14.67 2.97 -8.70
C LYS A 16 14.57 1.74 -9.60
N GLU A 17 15.37 0.71 -9.33
CA GLU A 17 15.37 -0.51 -10.12
C GLU A 17 14.16 -1.38 -9.82
N ALA A 18 13.71 -1.43 -8.56
CA ALA A 18 12.46 -2.08 -8.19
C ALA A 18 11.28 -1.47 -8.97
N LEU A 19 11.20 -0.14 -9.01
CA LEU A 19 10.14 0.57 -9.74
C LEU A 19 10.18 0.29 -11.24
N GLN A 20 11.36 0.27 -11.86
CA GLN A 20 11.49 -0.09 -13.27
C GLN A 20 10.95 -1.51 -13.53
N ARG A 21 11.28 -2.48 -12.68
CA ARG A 21 10.82 -3.87 -12.84
C ARG A 21 9.32 -4.02 -12.64
N TYR A 22 8.72 -3.26 -11.72
CA TYR A 22 7.26 -3.25 -11.58
C TYR A 22 6.57 -2.57 -12.77
N GLN A 23 7.12 -1.45 -13.27
CA GLN A 23 6.54 -0.76 -14.43
C GLN A 23 6.50 -1.67 -15.67
N GLU A 24 7.57 -2.44 -15.94
CA GLU A 24 7.60 -3.43 -17.01
C GLU A 24 6.50 -4.51 -16.89
N VAL A 25 6.03 -4.80 -15.66
CA VAL A 25 4.90 -5.72 -15.43
C VAL A 25 3.59 -5.02 -15.74
N VAL A 26 3.39 -3.80 -15.24
CA VAL A 26 2.19 -2.99 -15.51
C VAL A 26 1.97 -2.81 -17.01
N ASP A 27 3.01 -2.43 -17.74
CA ASP A 27 2.94 -2.15 -19.19
C ASP A 27 2.56 -3.40 -20.01
N ARG A 28 2.99 -4.59 -19.57
CA ARG A 28 2.74 -5.85 -20.28
C ARG A 28 1.44 -6.54 -19.88
N ALA A 29 1.02 -6.35 -18.63
CA ALA A 29 -0.06 -7.13 -18.03
C ALA A 29 -1.41 -6.41 -18.05
N GLY A 30 -1.47 -5.12 -18.45
CA GLY A 30 -2.72 -4.37 -18.64
C GLY A 30 -3.60 -4.37 -17.39
N THR A 31 -4.91 -4.61 -17.54
CA THR A 31 -5.87 -4.67 -16.43
C THR A 31 -5.98 -6.06 -15.80
N SER A 32 -4.85 -6.66 -15.41
CA SER A 32 -4.81 -7.99 -14.77
C SER A 32 -4.39 -7.94 -13.30
N ILE A 33 -4.63 -9.03 -12.57
CA ILE A 33 -4.16 -9.20 -11.18
C ILE A 33 -2.66 -8.95 -11.03
N TYR A 34 -1.86 -9.27 -12.06
CA TYR A 34 -0.42 -9.03 -12.04
C TYR A 34 -0.05 -7.56 -12.11
N ALA A 35 -0.83 -6.75 -12.83
CA ALA A 35 -0.65 -5.31 -12.87
C ALA A 35 -1.03 -4.66 -11.54
N ASP A 36 -2.12 -5.10 -10.91
CA ASP A 36 -2.53 -4.61 -9.59
C ASP A 36 -1.49 -4.98 -8.51
N MET A 37 -0.98 -6.22 -8.54
CA MET A 37 0.13 -6.62 -7.66
C MET A 37 1.40 -5.79 -7.93
N ALA A 38 1.73 -5.52 -9.19
CA ALA A 38 2.89 -4.69 -9.53
C ALA A 38 2.73 -3.25 -9.03
N LYS A 39 1.56 -2.64 -9.21
CA LYS A 39 1.22 -1.32 -8.66
C LYS A 39 1.33 -1.30 -7.14
N LEU A 40 0.81 -2.33 -6.46
CA LEU A 40 0.97 -2.48 -5.00
C LEU A 40 2.46 -2.55 -4.61
N GLY A 41 3.26 -3.33 -5.34
CA GLY A 41 4.71 -3.40 -5.14
C GLY A 41 5.40 -2.03 -5.32
N MET A 42 4.99 -1.24 -6.31
CA MET A 42 5.49 0.12 -6.52
C MET A 42 5.14 1.04 -5.36
N ALA A 43 3.89 1.02 -4.89
CA ALA A 43 3.45 1.83 -3.76
C ALA A 43 4.24 1.49 -2.48
N ASN A 44 4.45 0.19 -2.21
CA ASN A 44 5.27 -0.27 -1.09
C ASN A 44 6.72 0.23 -1.20
N ALA A 45 7.32 0.14 -2.40
CA ALA A 45 8.67 0.60 -2.66
C ALA A 45 8.82 2.13 -2.49
N GLN A 46 7.83 2.88 -2.97
CA GLN A 46 7.76 4.33 -2.85
C GLN A 46 7.62 4.75 -1.39
N ALA A 47 6.72 4.13 -0.63
CA ALA A 47 6.53 4.41 0.80
C ALA A 47 7.83 4.15 1.58
N ALA A 48 8.49 3.01 1.33
CA ALA A 48 9.77 2.68 1.95
C ALA A 48 10.90 3.68 1.60
N ALA A 49 10.82 4.32 0.43
CA ALA A 49 11.77 5.33 -0.01
C ALA A 49 11.40 6.77 0.40
N GLY A 50 10.38 6.95 1.24
CA GLY A 50 9.91 8.28 1.67
C GLY A 50 9.09 9.03 0.62
N GLN A 51 8.74 8.40 -0.51
CA GLN A 51 7.93 8.99 -1.58
C GLN A 51 6.45 8.86 -1.25
N TYR A 52 6.05 9.41 -0.10
CA TYR A 52 4.76 9.12 0.50
C TYR A 52 3.57 9.56 -0.34
N ASP A 53 3.61 10.74 -0.98
CA ASP A 53 2.48 11.23 -1.77
C ASP A 53 2.17 10.34 -2.99
N THR A 54 3.21 9.84 -3.66
CA THR A 54 3.06 8.90 -4.78
C THR A 54 2.48 7.57 -4.29
N ALA A 55 3.03 7.03 -3.20
CA ALA A 55 2.53 5.80 -2.61
C ALA A 55 1.05 5.90 -2.18
N ILE A 56 0.70 6.99 -1.49
CA ILE A 56 -0.68 7.30 -1.07
C ILE A 56 -1.62 7.31 -2.28
N THR A 57 -1.21 7.95 -3.37
CA THR A 57 -2.02 8.03 -4.59
C THR A 57 -2.34 6.64 -5.13
N THR A 58 -1.32 5.78 -5.25
CA THR A 58 -1.51 4.40 -5.74
C THR A 58 -2.33 3.55 -4.79
N TYR A 59 -2.12 3.62 -3.47
CA TYR A 59 -2.96 2.88 -2.52
C TYR A 59 -4.42 3.32 -2.54
N LYS A 60 -4.71 4.61 -2.70
CA LYS A 60 -6.08 5.12 -2.85
C LYS A 60 -6.74 4.61 -4.12
N GLU A 61 -6.01 4.60 -5.24
CA GLU A 61 -6.49 4.03 -6.49
C GLU A 61 -6.83 2.55 -6.30
N LEU A 62 -5.90 1.75 -5.77
CA LEU A 62 -6.10 0.30 -5.61
C LEU A 62 -7.24 -0.02 -4.63
N SER A 63 -7.33 0.68 -3.49
CA SER A 63 -8.38 0.44 -2.49
C SER A 63 -9.77 0.94 -2.91
N GLY A 64 -9.85 1.85 -3.88
CA GLY A 64 -11.12 2.34 -4.44
C GLY A 64 -11.69 1.46 -5.56
N ARG A 65 -10.92 0.51 -6.09
CA ARG A 65 -11.31 -0.33 -7.21
C ARG A 65 -12.10 -1.55 -6.75
N LYS A 66 -13.38 -1.61 -7.15
CA LYS A 66 -14.28 -2.73 -6.84
C LYS A 66 -13.98 -4.00 -7.65
N ASP A 67 -13.32 -3.83 -8.79
CA ASP A 67 -12.93 -4.90 -9.72
C ASP A 67 -11.56 -5.51 -9.39
N SER A 68 -10.83 -4.94 -8.43
CA SER A 68 -9.51 -5.46 -8.05
C SER A 68 -9.65 -6.70 -7.17
N PRO A 69 -8.89 -7.77 -7.44
CA PRO A 69 -8.85 -8.96 -6.60
C PRO A 69 -8.03 -8.75 -5.31
N LEU A 70 -7.44 -7.57 -5.11
CA LEU A 70 -6.64 -7.26 -3.93
C LEU A 70 -7.53 -7.04 -2.70
N PRO A 71 -7.18 -7.60 -1.52
CA PRO A 71 -7.90 -7.32 -0.28
C PRO A 71 -7.82 -5.84 0.11
N VAL A 72 -8.98 -5.19 0.19
CA VAL A 72 -9.10 -3.74 0.47
C VAL A 72 -8.56 -3.41 1.86
N ASP A 73 -8.82 -4.25 2.87
CA ASP A 73 -8.32 -4.10 4.23
C ASP A 73 -6.79 -4.05 4.31
N GLY A 74 -6.10 -4.90 3.55
CA GLY A 74 -4.64 -4.87 3.44
C GLY A 74 -4.11 -3.60 2.77
N LEU A 75 -4.80 -3.10 1.74
CA LEU A 75 -4.46 -1.83 1.08
C LEU A 75 -4.67 -0.63 2.02
N LEU A 76 -5.78 -0.62 2.76
CA LEU A 76 -6.06 0.41 3.78
C LEU A 76 -5.02 0.37 4.90
N MET A 77 -4.54 -0.80 5.31
CA MET A 77 -3.51 -0.91 6.33
C MET A 77 -2.20 -0.24 5.89
N GLN A 78 -1.77 -0.47 4.64
CA GLN A 78 -0.57 0.17 4.09
C GLN A 78 -0.78 1.67 3.86
N LEU A 79 -1.95 2.07 3.39
CA LEU A 79 -2.32 3.48 3.22
C LEU A 79 -2.26 4.25 4.54
N GLY A 80 -2.87 3.70 5.60
CA GLY A 80 -2.87 4.32 6.93
C GLY A 80 -1.46 4.51 7.49
N ARG A 81 -0.60 3.50 7.34
CA ARG A 81 0.82 3.58 7.73
C ARG A 81 1.58 4.63 6.94
N THR A 82 1.34 4.67 5.63
CA THR A 82 1.98 5.65 4.75
C THR A 82 1.56 7.07 5.12
N TYR A 83 0.28 7.30 5.44
CA TYR A 83 -0.17 8.60 5.96
C TYR A 83 0.51 8.96 7.28
N ALA A 84 0.65 8.02 8.22
CA ALA A 84 1.32 8.28 9.49
C ALA A 84 2.79 8.67 9.26
N GLN A 85 3.51 7.95 8.40
CA GLN A 85 4.89 8.25 8.02
C GLN A 85 5.02 9.59 7.27
N ALA A 86 4.00 9.97 6.51
CA ALA A 86 3.94 11.25 5.81
C ALA A 86 3.64 12.45 6.72
N GLY A 87 3.50 12.26 8.03
CA GLY A 87 3.10 13.32 8.96
C GLY A 87 1.64 13.75 8.79
N LYS A 88 0.78 12.86 8.29
CA LYS A 88 -0.67 13.08 8.08
C LYS A 88 -1.50 12.22 9.06
N PRO A 89 -1.42 12.47 10.39
CA PRO A 89 -2.05 11.62 11.39
C PRO A 89 -3.59 11.62 11.32
N GLY A 90 -4.21 12.70 10.85
CA GLY A 90 -5.66 12.77 10.62
C GLY A 90 -6.13 11.76 9.57
N ASP A 91 -5.47 11.74 8.41
CA ASP A 91 -5.76 10.81 7.31
C ASP A 91 -5.44 9.36 7.71
N ALA A 92 -4.34 9.16 8.45
CA ALA A 92 -3.97 7.86 9.00
C ALA A 92 -5.07 7.33 9.93
N ARG A 93 -5.54 8.16 10.88
CA ARG A 93 -6.63 7.83 11.79
C ARG A 93 -7.89 7.46 11.03
N GLN A 94 -8.31 8.28 10.06
CA GLN A 94 -9.51 7.99 9.28
C GLN A 94 -9.36 6.65 8.55
N THR A 95 -8.20 6.38 7.97
CA THR A 95 -7.94 5.16 7.22
C THR A 95 -7.95 3.91 8.12
N PHE A 96 -7.28 3.94 9.27
CA PHE A 96 -7.32 2.81 10.21
C PHE A 96 -8.71 2.58 10.80
N LYS A 97 -9.48 3.65 11.04
CA LYS A 97 -10.87 3.53 11.50
C LYS A 97 -11.73 2.75 10.51
N ARG A 98 -11.55 3.00 9.20
CA ARG A 98 -12.25 2.24 8.15
C ARG A 98 -11.97 0.74 8.25
N ILE A 99 -10.75 0.32 8.59
CA ILE A 99 -10.44 -1.11 8.77
C ILE A 99 -11.26 -1.69 9.92
N VAL A 100 -11.31 -1.01 11.07
CA VAL A 100 -12.03 -1.47 12.26
C VAL A 100 -13.55 -1.49 12.02
N ASP A 101 -14.08 -0.47 11.35
CA ASP A 101 -15.53 -0.33 11.10
C ASP A 101 -16.02 -1.23 9.96
N GLU A 102 -15.33 -1.22 8.81
CA GLU A 102 -15.77 -1.89 7.57
C GLU A 102 -15.31 -3.35 7.52
N PHE A 103 -14.21 -3.70 8.20
CA PHE A 103 -13.59 -5.03 8.15
C PHE A 103 -13.27 -5.60 9.54
N PRO A 104 -14.25 -5.71 10.46
CA PRO A 104 -14.02 -6.11 11.86
C PRO A 104 -13.46 -7.54 12.03
N GLN A 105 -13.63 -8.41 11.02
CA GLN A 105 -13.08 -9.77 11.01
C GLN A 105 -11.71 -9.87 10.31
N SER A 106 -11.20 -8.76 9.78
CA SER A 106 -9.89 -8.72 9.13
C SER A 106 -8.78 -9.06 10.11
N PRO A 107 -7.73 -9.80 9.68
CA PRO A 107 -6.52 -9.95 10.49
C PRO A 107 -5.85 -8.60 10.82
N TYR A 108 -6.16 -7.54 10.08
CA TYR A 108 -5.65 -6.19 10.32
C TYR A 108 -6.47 -5.39 11.34
N ALA A 109 -7.68 -5.82 11.73
CA ALA A 109 -8.55 -5.03 12.61
C ALA A 109 -7.88 -4.72 13.97
N SER A 110 -7.34 -5.74 14.64
CA SER A 110 -6.62 -5.58 15.91
C SER A 110 -5.37 -4.69 15.77
N LEU A 111 -4.69 -4.78 14.63
CA LEU A 111 -3.51 -3.96 14.36
C LEU A 111 -3.89 -2.49 14.10
N ALA A 112 -4.93 -2.26 13.31
CA ALA A 112 -5.47 -0.93 13.04
C ALA A 112 -5.95 -0.24 14.32
N THR A 113 -6.60 -0.98 15.24
CA THR A 113 -6.97 -0.46 16.57
C THR A 113 -5.76 0.03 17.35
N ARG A 114 -4.65 -0.73 17.35
CA ARG A 114 -3.42 -0.30 18.03
C ARG A 114 -2.81 0.96 17.41
N GLU A 115 -2.78 1.05 16.08
CA GLU A 115 -2.30 2.26 15.39
C GLU A 115 -3.18 3.48 15.73
N LEU A 116 -4.51 3.32 15.80
CA LEU A 116 -5.44 4.39 16.20
C LEU A 116 -5.20 4.93 17.61
N GLU A 117 -4.86 4.05 18.55
CA GLU A 117 -4.52 4.39 19.92
C GLU A 117 -3.22 5.19 19.97
N GLN A 118 -2.20 4.78 19.20
CA GLN A 118 -0.90 5.45 19.12
C GLN A 118 -0.97 6.83 18.44
N ILE A 119 -1.91 7.02 17.51
CA ILE A 119 -2.12 8.30 16.82
C ILE A 119 -2.76 9.37 17.73
N LYS A 120 -3.02 9.07 19.02
CA LYS A 120 -3.41 10.08 20.01
C LYS A 120 -2.17 10.78 20.59
N GLY A 121 -1.82 11.89 19.95
CA GLY A 121 -0.89 12.92 20.41
C GLY A 121 -1.28 14.22 19.73
#